data_AF-A0A1M3LNK5-F1
#
_entry.id   AF-A0A1M3LNK5-F1
#
_cell.length_a   1.000
_cell.length_b   1.000
_cell.length_c   1.000
_cell.angle_alpha   90.00
_cell.angle_beta   90.00
_cell.angle_gamma   90.00
#
_symmetry.space_group_name_H-M   'P 1'
#
loop_
_entity.id
_entity.type
_entity.pdbx_description
1 polymer ?
#
loop_
_entity_poly.entity_id
_entity_poly.type
_entity_poly.pdbx_seq_one_letter_code
_entity_poly.pdbx_strand_id
1 'polypeptide(L)'
;MPTGKVKFYDDEKGFGFISADDGQEVFLHASALPAGAVVKAGSRLEFGIADGKRGAQALSVRVLETPPSLVKMKRKSADDMAIIVEDLVKLLDGIGSNLRRGKYPDKQHGAKIAAVLRRVADDLDA
;
A
#
# COMPACT_ATOMS: atom_id res chain seq x y z
N MET A 1 -28.19 -1.43 9.46
CA MET A 1 -27.04 -0.66 9.98
C MET A 1 -26.49 0.17 8.83
N PRO A 2 -26.04 1.41 9.05
CA PRO A 2 -25.44 2.20 7.98
C PRO A 2 -24.14 1.57 7.48
N THR A 3 -23.89 1.72 6.18
CA THR A 3 -22.64 1.33 5.53
C THR A 3 -21.90 2.56 5.04
N GLY A 4 -20.60 2.39 4.82
CA GLY A 4 -19.76 3.46 4.31
C GLY A 4 -18.38 2.96 3.94
N LYS A 5 -17.57 3.88 3.43
CA LYS A 5 -16.19 3.63 3.06
C LYS A 5 -15.25 4.44 3.93
N VAL A 6 -14.17 3.82 4.40
CA VAL A 6 -13.10 4.53 5.11
C VAL A 6 -12.51 5.57 4.17
N LYS A 7 -12.67 6.85 4.50
CA LYS A 7 -12.07 7.96 3.76
C LYS A 7 -10.57 8.02 4.04
N PHE A 8 -10.22 7.88 5.31
CA PHE A 8 -8.84 7.87 5.79
C PHE A 8 -8.77 7.17 7.14
N TYR A 9 -7.65 6.49 7.41
CA TYR A 9 -7.37 5.90 8.72
C TYR A 9 -5.86 5.94 8.96
N ASP A 10 -5.48 6.38 10.15
CA ASP A 10 -4.11 6.44 10.64
C ASP A 10 -3.92 5.33 11.68
N ASP A 11 -3.14 4.31 11.32
CA ASP A 11 -2.90 3.14 12.17
C ASP A 11 -2.00 3.47 13.37
N GLU A 12 -1.04 4.40 13.20
CA GLU A 12 -0.16 4.86 14.28
C GLU A 12 -0.94 5.65 15.33
N LYS A 13 -1.87 6.51 14.90
CA LYS A 13 -2.68 7.32 15.82
C LYS A 13 -3.97 6.64 16.26
N GLY A 14 -4.38 5.54 15.62
CA GLY A 14 -5.56 4.76 15.96
C GLY A 14 -6.90 5.48 15.72
N PHE A 15 -6.98 6.35 14.71
CA PHE A 15 -8.24 7.01 14.34
C PHE A 15 -8.37 7.24 12.84
N GLY A 16 -9.60 7.45 12.39
CA GLY A 16 -9.91 7.77 11.00
C GLY A 16 -11.30 8.35 10.82
N PHE A 17 -11.70 8.42 9.56
CA PHE A 17 -13.01 8.92 9.14
C PHE A 17 -13.62 7.97 8.12
N ILE A 18 -14.91 7.73 8.27
CA ILE A 18 -15.73 6.98 7.34
C ILE A 18 -16.64 7.96 6.63
N SER A 19 -16.69 7.87 5.30
CA SER A 19 -17.74 8.48 4.50
C SER A 19 -18.90 7.49 4.45
N ALA A 20 -19.98 7.79 5.16
CA ALA A 20 -21.20 7.01 5.09
C ALA A 20 -21.87 7.17 3.71
N ASP A 21 -22.64 6.16 3.28
CA ASP A 21 -23.34 6.19 1.99
C ASP A 21 -24.43 7.29 1.94
N ASP A 22 -24.87 7.79 3.10
CA ASP A 22 -25.79 8.94 3.24
C ASP A 22 -25.11 10.31 3.09
N GLY A 23 -23.78 10.33 2.89
CA GLY A 23 -22.97 11.53 2.72
C GLY A 23 -22.44 12.15 4.02
N GLN A 24 -22.72 11.54 5.17
CA GLN A 24 -22.18 12.02 6.45
C GLN A 24 -20.74 11.54 6.68
N GLU A 25 -19.93 12.36 7.35
CA GLU A 25 -18.61 11.95 7.84
C GLU A 25 -18.71 11.48 9.29
N VAL A 26 -18.27 10.25 9.52
CA VAL A 26 -18.37 9.55 10.79
C VAL A 26 -16.97 9.26 11.33
N PHE A 27 -16.72 9.66 12.57
CA PHE A 27 -15.43 9.44 13.23
C PHE A 27 -15.24 7.97 13.58
N LEU A 28 -14.11 7.39 13.17
CA LEU A 28 -13.73 6.00 13.44
C LEU A 28 -12.59 5.97 14.45
N HIS A 29 -12.81 5.36 15.61
CA HIS A 29 -11.76 5.11 16.60
C HIS A 29 -11.29 3.65 16.52
N ALA A 30 -10.00 3.39 16.79
CA ALA A 30 -9.46 2.02 16.83
C ALA A 30 -10.24 1.08 17.77
N SER A 31 -10.77 1.60 18.88
CA SER A 31 -11.59 0.82 19.82
C SER A 31 -12.93 0.36 19.26
N ALA A 32 -13.43 0.97 18.19
CA ALA A 32 -14.66 0.56 17.54
C ALA A 32 -14.44 -0.58 16.53
N LEU A 33 -13.18 -0.85 16.16
CA LEU A 33 -12.79 -1.92 15.25
C LEU A 33 -12.72 -3.26 16.00
N PRO A 34 -13.06 -4.38 15.33
CA PRO A 34 -12.86 -5.70 15.89
C PRO A 34 -11.37 -5.99 16.13
N ALA A 35 -11.07 -6.79 17.16
CA ALA A 35 -9.69 -7.15 17.49
C ALA A 35 -8.98 -7.82 16.30
N GLY A 36 -7.85 -7.24 15.87
CA GLY A 36 -7.07 -7.72 14.73
C GLY A 36 -7.58 -7.28 13.35
N ALA A 37 -8.62 -6.45 13.28
CA ALA A 37 -9.11 -5.92 12.01
C ALA A 37 -8.19 -4.82 11.48
N VAL A 38 -7.66 -5.03 10.28
CA VAL A 38 -6.88 -4.02 9.55
C VAL A 38 -7.81 -3.29 8.58
N VAL A 39 -7.98 -1.99 8.80
CA VAL A 39 -8.77 -1.13 7.90
C VAL A 39 -7.85 -0.21 7.12
N LYS A 40 -8.16 -0.02 5.83
CA LYS A 40 -7.44 0.88 4.92
C LYS A 40 -8.41 1.88 4.29
N ALA A 41 -7.89 3.00 3.79
CA ALA A 41 -8.69 3.89 2.96
C ALA A 41 -9.35 3.11 1.80
N GLY A 42 -10.63 3.35 1.57
CA GLY A 42 -11.48 2.62 0.63
C GLY A 42 -12.15 1.36 1.18
N SER A 43 -11.83 0.90 2.40
CA SER A 43 -12.48 -0.26 3.02
C SER A 43 -13.96 0.00 3.25
N ARG A 44 -14.80 -0.93 2.79
CA ARG A 44 -16.24 -0.91 3.03
C ARG A 44 -16.54 -1.53 4.39
N LEU A 45 -17.20 -0.75 5.23
CA LEU A 45 -17.53 -1.09 6.61
C LEU A 45 -19.04 -0.95 6.81
N GLU A 46 -19.59 -1.83 7.65
CA GLU A 46 -20.87 -1.63 8.31
C GLU A 46 -20.59 -1.13 9.71
N PHE A 47 -21.33 -0.12 10.18
CA PHE A 47 -21.14 0.44 11.51
C PHE A 47 -22.47 0.99 12.03
N GLY A 48 -22.58 1.19 13.34
CA GLY A 48 -23.60 2.02 13.94
C GLY A 48 -23.12 3.46 14.03
N ILE A 49 -24.01 4.43 13.83
CA ILE A 49 -23.72 5.85 14.08
C ILE A 49 -24.27 6.21 15.46
N ALA A 50 -23.46 6.87 16.29
CA ALA A 50 -23.88 7.44 17.55
C ALA A 50 -23.34 8.86 17.71
N ASP A 51 -24.09 9.75 18.35
CA ASP A 51 -23.65 11.10 18.66
C ASP A 51 -22.60 11.09 19.78
N GLY A 52 -21.35 11.37 19.41
CA GLY A 52 -20.22 11.48 20.33
C GLY A 52 -19.87 12.93 20.67
N LYS A 53 -18.92 13.11 21.59
CA LYS A 53 -18.39 14.44 21.99
C LYS A 53 -17.78 15.24 20.82
N ARG A 54 -17.45 14.58 19.71
CA ARG A 54 -16.83 15.16 18.51
C ARG A 54 -17.73 15.07 17.26
N GLY A 55 -19.03 14.84 17.44
CA GLY A 55 -19.98 14.58 16.37
C GLY A 55 -20.23 13.08 16.16
N ALA A 56 -20.80 12.73 15.01
CA ALA A 56 -21.14 11.35 14.65
C ALA A 56 -19.91 10.42 14.77
N GLN A 57 -20.01 9.39 15.61
CA GLN A 57 -18.97 8.39 15.86
C GLN A 57 -19.46 7.01 15.47
N ALA A 58 -18.57 6.23 14.85
CA ALA A 58 -18.82 4.84 14.50
C ALA A 58 -18.71 3.95 15.74
N LEU A 59 -19.72 3.11 15.95
CA LEU A 59 -19.76 2.05 16.96
C LEU A 59 -20.00 0.70 16.29
N SER A 60 -19.55 -0.39 16.92
CA SER A 60 -19.79 -1.76 16.46
C SER A 60 -19.42 -1.95 14.98
N VAL A 61 -18.18 -1.63 14.62
CA VAL A 61 -17.74 -1.67 13.22
C VAL A 61 -17.52 -3.11 12.79
N ARG A 62 -18.07 -3.46 11.63
CA ARG A 62 -17.84 -4.73 10.95
C ARG A 62 -17.23 -4.47 9.58
N VAL A 63 -16.09 -5.10 9.33
CA VAL A 63 -15.43 -5.03 8.02
C VAL A 63 -16.19 -5.90 7.03
N LEU A 64 -16.75 -5.31 5.99
CA LEU A 64 -17.46 -6.04 4.92
C LEU A 64 -16.49 -6.40 3.80
N GLU A 65 -15.77 -5.42 3.30
CA GLU A 65 -14.79 -5.60 2.23
C GLU A 65 -13.60 -4.69 2.49
N THR A 66 -12.43 -5.27 2.68
CA THR A 66 -11.18 -4.54 2.56
C THR A 66 -10.79 -4.59 1.09
N PRO A 67 -10.69 -3.47 0.37
CA PRO A 67 -10.15 -3.51 -0.99
C PRO A 67 -8.79 -4.20 -0.92
N PRO A 68 -8.47 -5.08 -1.88
CA PRO A 68 -7.10 -5.56 -2.01
C PRO A 68 -6.21 -4.33 -2.01
N SER A 69 -5.13 -4.34 -1.24
CA SER A 69 -4.24 -3.18 -1.17
C SER A 69 -3.93 -2.72 -2.59
N LEU A 70 -4.06 -1.42 -2.89
CA LEU A 70 -3.82 -0.89 -4.25
C LEU A 70 -2.44 -1.29 -4.81
N VAL A 71 -1.54 -1.60 -3.88
CA VAL A 71 -0.30 -2.36 -4.01
C VAL A 71 -0.49 -3.66 -4.83
N LYS A 72 -1.32 -4.62 -4.37
CA LYS A 72 -1.59 -5.89 -5.09
C LYS A 72 -2.20 -5.74 -6.49
N MET A 73 -2.92 -4.65 -6.78
CA MET A 73 -3.53 -4.45 -8.10
C MET A 73 -2.55 -3.91 -9.16
N LYS A 74 -1.41 -3.36 -8.75
CA LYS A 74 -0.37 -2.85 -9.66
C LYS A 74 0.90 -3.69 -9.71
N ARG A 75 1.05 -4.65 -8.79
CA ARG A 75 2.15 -5.62 -8.83
C ARG A 75 2.13 -6.40 -10.13
N LYS A 76 3.29 -6.47 -10.78
CA LYS A 76 3.57 -7.45 -11.83
C LYS A 76 3.39 -8.86 -11.27
N SER A 77 3.11 -9.82 -12.14
CA SER A 77 3.00 -11.23 -11.71
C SER A 77 4.34 -11.72 -11.14
N ALA A 78 4.30 -12.75 -10.31
CA ALA A 78 5.53 -13.33 -9.76
C ALA A 78 6.45 -13.86 -10.86
N ASP A 79 5.87 -14.44 -11.92
CA ASP A 79 6.61 -14.94 -13.08
C ASP A 79 7.29 -13.80 -13.84
N ASP A 80 6.58 -12.68 -14.07
CA ASP A 80 7.17 -11.50 -14.70
C ASP A 80 8.30 -10.90 -13.85
N MET A 81 8.11 -10.85 -12.52
CA MET A 81 9.15 -10.37 -11.61
C MET A 81 10.36 -11.29 -11.60
N ALA A 82 10.18 -12.61 -11.68
CA ALA A 82 11.28 -13.56 -11.76
C ALA A 82 12.13 -13.32 -13.01
N ILE A 83 11.49 -13.09 -14.17
CA ILE A 83 12.19 -12.77 -15.43
C ILE A 83 13.00 -11.46 -15.29
N ILE A 84 12.38 -10.41 -14.74
CA ILE A 84 13.03 -9.10 -14.56
C ILE A 84 14.25 -9.21 -13.63
N VAL A 85 14.12 -9.96 -12.53
CA VAL A 85 15.21 -10.18 -11.58
C VAL A 85 16.33 -10.99 -12.22
N GLU A 86 16.02 -12.01 -13.03
CA GLU A 86 17.03 -12.79 -13.75
C GLU A 86 17.84 -11.91 -14.71
N ASP A 87 17.18 -11.04 -15.48
CA ASP A 87 17.84 -10.08 -16.36
C ASP A 87 18.69 -9.06 -15.59
N LEU A 88 18.22 -8.62 -14.42
CA LEU A 88 18.97 -7.74 -13.55
C LEU A 88 20.25 -8.42 -13.01
N VAL A 89 20.17 -9.68 -12.59
CA VAL A 89 21.34 -10.45 -12.13
C VAL A 89 22.38 -10.55 -13.25
N LYS A 90 21.97 -10.92 -14.47
CA LYS A 90 22.87 -10.99 -15.62
C LYS A 90 23.55 -9.66 -15.92
N LEU A 91 22.80 -8.56 -15.84
CA LEU A 91 23.32 -7.22 -16.03
C LEU A 91 24.35 -6.85 -14.94
N LEU A 92 24.06 -7.16 -13.68
CA LEU A 92 24.96 -6.90 -12.55
C LEU A 92 26.23 -7.76 -12.61
N ASP A 93 26.14 -9.02 -13.03
CA ASP A 93 27.29 -9.90 -13.23
C ASP A 93 28.25 -9.36 -14.31
N GLY A 94 27.69 -8.82 -15.40
CA GLY A 94 28.45 -8.15 -16.44
C GLY A 94 29.21 -6.92 -15.91
N ILE A 95 28.56 -6.12 -15.06
CA ILE A 95 29.18 -4.95 -14.42
C ILE A 95 30.26 -5.39 -13.43
N GLY A 96 29.96 -6.36 -12.56
CA GLY A 96 30.92 -6.90 -11.59
C GLY A 96 32.17 -7.44 -12.26
N SER A 97 32.03 -8.12 -13.40
CA SER A 97 33.15 -8.62 -14.21
C SER A 97 34.03 -7.48 -14.76
N ASN A 98 33.43 -6.36 -15.17
CA ASN A 98 34.18 -5.17 -15.61
C ASN A 98 34.87 -4.46 -14.44
N LEU A 99 34.19 -4.32 -13.31
CA LEU A 99 34.74 -3.72 -12.09
C LEU A 99 35.93 -4.52 -11.55
N ARG A 100 35.87 -5.85 -11.56
CA ARG A 100 37.01 -6.73 -11.22
C ARG A 100 38.23 -6.51 -12.11
N ARG A 101 38.04 -5.99 -13.33
CA ARG A 101 39.11 -5.58 -14.24
C ARG A 101 39.52 -4.10 -14.08
N GLY A 102 39.06 -3.43 -13.01
CA GLY A 102 39.31 -2.02 -12.74
C GLY A 102 38.54 -1.05 -13.65
N LYS A 103 37.57 -1.53 -14.42
CA LYS A 103 36.81 -0.70 -15.37
C LYS A 103 35.43 -0.38 -14.82
N TYR A 104 35.24 0.87 -14.41
CA TYR A 104 33.93 1.39 -14.05
C TYR A 104 33.09 1.69 -15.30
N PRO A 105 31.75 1.54 -15.23
CA PRO A 105 30.87 2.06 -16.27
C PRO A 105 31.05 3.57 -16.41
N ASP A 106 30.95 4.09 -17.64
CA ASP A 106 30.87 5.54 -17.83
C ASP A 106 29.57 6.11 -17.24
N LYS A 107 29.50 7.44 -17.17
CA LYS A 107 28.38 8.17 -16.55
C LYS A 107 27.03 7.82 -17.19
N GLN A 108 26.97 7.62 -18.51
CA GLN A 108 25.71 7.35 -19.21
C GLN A 108 25.25 5.92 -18.94
N HIS A 109 26.16 4.94 -19.00
CA HIS A 109 25.86 3.56 -18.65
C HIS A 109 25.51 3.41 -17.17
N GLY A 110 26.26 4.05 -16.26
CA GLY A 110 25.97 4.06 -14.82
C GLY A 110 24.58 4.63 -14.50
N ALA A 111 24.18 5.72 -15.16
CA ALA A 111 22.86 6.30 -14.98
C ALA A 111 21.73 5.35 -15.43
N LYS A 112 21.91 4.65 -16.56
CA LYS A 112 20.95 3.64 -17.04
C LYS A 112 20.83 2.48 -16.04
N ILE A 113 21.95 1.96 -15.54
CA ILE A 113 21.98 0.88 -14.54
C ILE A 113 21.21 1.29 -13.29
N ALA A 114 21.48 2.50 -12.77
CA ALA A 114 20.78 3.04 -11.61
C ALA A 114 19.27 3.19 -11.85
N ALA A 115 18.86 3.59 -13.06
CA ALA A 115 17.44 3.68 -13.41
C ALA A 115 16.76 2.31 -13.41
N VAL A 116 17.41 1.27 -13.95
CA VAL A 116 16.89 -0.11 -13.91
C VAL A 116 16.76 -0.61 -12.47
N LEU A 117 17.81 -0.44 -11.65
CA LEU A 117 17.79 -0.86 -10.24
C LEU A 117 16.65 -0.21 -9.46
N ARG A 118 16.44 1.11 -9.63
CA ARG A 118 15.34 1.82 -8.98
C ARG A 118 13.98 1.31 -9.44
N ARG A 119 13.80 1.08 -10.74
CA ARG A 119 12.55 0.56 -11.28
C ARG A 119 12.21 -0.83 -10.72
N VAL A 120 13.21 -1.71 -10.59
CA VAL A 120 13.00 -3.04 -9.99
C VAL A 120 12.67 -2.92 -8.50
N ALA A 121 13.32 -2.00 -7.78
CA ALA A 121 12.96 -1.73 -6.38
C ALA A 121 11.52 -1.22 -6.25
N ASP A 122 11.12 -0.24 -7.07
CA ASP A 122 9.76 0.27 -7.11
C ASP A 122 8.73 -0.84 -7.40
N ASP A 123 9.05 -1.75 -8.34
CA ASP A 123 8.18 -2.89 -8.69
C ASP A 123 8.06 -3.93 -7.55
N LEU A 124 9.07 -4.07 -6.69
CA LEU A 124 9.06 -4.98 -5.53
C LEU A 124 8.34 -4.38 -4.31
N ASP A 125 8.47 -3.06 -4.11
CA ASP A 125 7.80 -2.31 -3.05
C ASP A 125 6.32 -2.02 -3.36
N ALA A 126 5.97 -1.99 -4.66
CA ALA A 126 4.61 -1.84 -5.17
C ALA A 126 3.66 -2.90 -4.67
#